data_AF-A0A3P7J885-F1
#
_entry.id   AF-A0A3P7J885-F1
#
_cell.length_a   1.000
_cell.length_b   1.000
_cell.length_c   1.000
_cell.angle_alpha   90.00
_cell.angle_beta   90.00
_cell.angle_gamma   90.00
#
_symmetry.space_group_name_H-M   'P 1'
#
loop_
_entity.id
_entity.type
_entity.pdbx_description
1 polymer ?
#
loop_
_entity_poly.entity_id
_entity_poly.type
_entity_poly.pdbx_seq_one_letter_code
_entity_poly.pdbx_strand_id
1 'polypeptide(L)'
;MPMLQPHISLPLNDPVGQNAGDSDYMFSPDLLTPEVVGEVQNGFHVRPLKLSDYDNGFLDVLAQLTTVGEVSRGAFEERFRSMSSTRPLAYYVVVVENLR
;
A
#
# COMPACT_ATOMS: atom_id res chain seq x y z
N MET A 1 -7.86 45.27 -12.15
CA MET A 1 -8.44 44.42 -11.08
C MET A 1 -7.74 43.07 -11.17
N PRO A 2 -6.92 42.66 -10.18
CA PRO A 2 -6.28 41.35 -10.22
C PRO A 2 -7.29 40.28 -9.77
N MET A 3 -7.39 39.21 -10.56
CA MET A 3 -8.21 38.04 -10.28
C MET A 3 -7.54 37.26 -9.13
N LEU A 4 -8.24 37.02 -8.03
CA LEU A 4 -7.78 36.11 -6.98
C LEU A 4 -7.74 34.67 -7.53
N GLN A 5 -6.64 33.95 -7.29
CA GLN A 5 -6.56 32.52 -7.60
C GLN A 5 -7.51 31.72 -6.69
N PRO A 6 -8.14 30.63 -7.19
CA PRO A 6 -8.90 29.73 -6.34
C PRO A 6 -7.93 29.00 -5.41
N HIS A 7 -8.06 29.25 -4.11
CA HIS A 7 -7.35 28.51 -3.08
C HIS A 7 -7.96 27.11 -3.03
N ILE A 8 -7.20 26.11 -3.45
CA ILE A 8 -7.52 24.70 -3.17
C ILE A 8 -7.21 24.50 -1.68
N SER A 9 -8.25 24.58 -0.86
CA SER A 9 -8.19 24.18 0.54
C SER A 9 -8.11 22.65 0.58
N LEU A 10 -6.88 22.12 0.59
CA LEU A 10 -6.67 20.76 1.06
C LEU A 10 -7.13 20.71 2.53
N PRO A 11 -8.10 19.85 2.90
CA PRO A 11 -8.44 19.66 4.29
C PRO A 11 -7.26 18.97 4.99
N LEU A 12 -6.38 19.78 5.57
CA LEU A 12 -5.52 19.36 6.66
C LEU A 12 -6.42 19.21 7.88
N ASN A 13 -6.54 17.97 8.36
CA ASN A 13 -7.16 17.56 9.63
C ASN A 13 -8.61 17.06 9.54
N ASP A 14 -8.79 15.88 8.94
CA ASP A 14 -9.82 14.96 9.40
C ASP A 14 -9.33 14.20 10.65
N PRO A 15 -10.12 14.14 11.73
CA PRO A 15 -9.80 13.30 12.87
C PRO A 15 -9.87 11.85 12.41
N VAL A 16 -8.78 11.12 12.61
CA VAL A 16 -8.62 9.66 12.47
C VAL A 16 -9.97 8.94 12.59
N GLY A 17 -10.53 8.59 11.44
CA GLY A 17 -11.65 7.66 11.33
C GLY A 17 -11.17 6.30 11.82
N GLN A 18 -11.72 5.89 12.95
CA GLN A 18 -11.50 4.57 13.52
C GLN A 18 -12.15 3.52 12.61
N ASN A 19 -11.35 2.83 11.80
CA ASN A 19 -11.67 1.49 11.32
C ASN A 19 -10.54 0.55 11.74
N ALA A 20 -10.76 -0.16 12.85
CA ALA A 20 -9.84 -1.14 13.43
C ALA A 20 -9.78 -2.46 12.62
N GLY A 21 -9.84 -2.38 11.30
CA GLY A 21 -9.68 -3.49 10.35
C GLY A 21 -8.49 -3.35 9.39
N ASP A 22 -7.84 -2.17 9.37
CA ASP A 22 -6.76 -1.80 8.43
C ASP A 22 -5.35 -1.84 9.05
N SER A 23 -5.20 -2.35 10.28
CA SER A 23 -3.94 -2.23 11.04
C SER A 23 -2.77 -3.07 10.50
N ASP A 24 -2.98 -3.92 9.50
CA ASP A 24 -1.92 -4.78 8.92
C ASP A 24 -1.41 -4.26 7.56
N TYR A 25 -2.06 -3.26 6.96
CA TYR A 25 -1.67 -2.73 5.65
C TYR A 25 -0.61 -1.62 5.75
N MET A 26 0.26 -1.59 4.74
CA MET A 26 1.35 -0.60 4.67
C MET A 26 0.86 0.85 4.57
N PHE A 27 -0.30 1.06 3.93
CA PHE A 27 -1.02 2.32 3.85
C PHE A 27 -2.52 2.05 3.74
N SER A 28 -3.34 3.08 3.94
CA SER A 28 -4.80 2.95 3.89
C SER A 28 -5.26 2.50 2.48
N PRO A 29 -6.08 1.44 2.37
CA PRO A 29 -6.59 0.96 1.09
C PRO A 29 -7.52 1.96 0.41
N ASP A 30 -8.08 2.93 1.14
CA ASP A 30 -8.93 3.99 0.59
C ASP A 30 -8.20 4.88 -0.43
N LEU A 31 -6.87 4.87 -0.42
CA LEU A 31 -6.03 5.55 -1.42
C LEU A 31 -6.02 4.83 -2.78
N LEU A 32 -6.46 3.57 -2.84
CA LEU A 32 -6.63 2.83 -4.09
C LEU A 32 -7.99 3.19 -4.70
N THR A 33 -7.99 4.13 -5.64
CA THR A 33 -9.22 4.50 -6.33
C THR A 33 -9.71 3.35 -7.23
N PRO A 34 -11.02 3.30 -7.54
CA PRO A 34 -11.57 2.30 -8.46
C PRO A 34 -10.88 2.30 -9.84
N GLU A 35 -10.32 3.44 -10.26
CA GLU A 35 -9.54 3.57 -11.49
C GLU A 35 -8.21 2.82 -11.43
N VAL A 36 -7.56 2.79 -10.26
CA VAL A 36 -6.28 2.10 -10.02
C VAL A 36 -6.49 0.60 -9.82
N VAL A 37 -7.56 0.23 -9.13
CA VAL A 37 -7.94 -1.18 -8.92
C VAL A 37 -8.41 -1.81 -10.24
N GLY A 38 -9.14 -1.05 -11.05
CA GLY A 38 -9.73 -1.52 -12.30
C GLY A 38 -10.78 -2.61 -12.08
N GLU A 39 -11.27 -3.20 -13.18
CA GLU A 39 -12.07 -4.42 -13.09
C GLU A 39 -11.14 -5.61 -12.88
N VAL A 40 -10.89 -5.94 -11.62
CA VAL A 40 -10.16 -7.14 -11.27
C VAL A 40 -11.09 -8.34 -11.48
N GLN A 41 -11.10 -8.86 -12.70
CA GLN A 41 -11.91 -10.04 -13.05
C GLN A 41 -11.31 -11.31 -12.41
N ASN A 42 -12.09 -12.38 -12.36
CA ASN A 42 -11.64 -13.75 -12.06
C ASN A 42 -11.23 -14.06 -10.60
N GLY A 43 -11.64 -13.26 -9.62
CA GLY A 43 -11.42 -13.56 -8.19
C GLY A 43 -10.05 -13.16 -7.67
N PHE A 44 -9.38 -12.23 -8.36
CA PHE A 44 -8.21 -11.56 -7.82
C PHE A 44 -8.62 -10.32 -7.02
N HIS A 45 -7.76 -9.91 -6.09
CA HIS A 45 -7.98 -8.75 -5.24
C HIS A 45 -6.72 -7.88 -5.19
N VAL A 46 -6.89 -6.59 -5.47
CA VAL A 46 -5.83 -5.59 -5.42
C VAL A 46 -5.90 -4.91 -4.06
N ARG A 47 -4.77 -4.89 -3.33
CA ARG A 47 -4.70 -4.28 -2.00
C ARG A 47 -3.28 -3.80 -1.68
N PRO A 48 -3.10 -2.96 -0.66
CA PRO A 48 -1.78 -2.63 -0.15
C PRO A 48 -1.04 -3.88 0.34
N LEU A 49 0.29 -3.83 0.28
CA LEU A 49 1.16 -4.83 0.90
C LEU A 49 0.87 -4.91 2.41
N LYS A 50 0.82 -6.14 2.95
CA LYS A 50 0.76 -6.39 4.40
C LYS A 50 1.98 -7.18 4.86
N LEU A 51 2.26 -7.17 6.17
CA LEU A 51 3.44 -7.85 6.71
C LEU A 51 3.38 -9.37 6.48
N SER A 52 2.18 -9.96 6.55
CA SER A 52 1.95 -11.38 6.32
C SER A 52 2.15 -11.83 4.87
N ASP A 53 2.33 -10.91 3.91
CA ASP A 53 2.61 -11.27 2.51
C ASP A 53 3.97 -11.90 2.31
N TYR A 54 4.90 -11.72 3.25
CA TYR A 54 6.14 -12.50 3.27
C TYR A 54 5.86 -14.00 3.23
N ASP A 55 4.89 -14.45 4.03
CA ASP A 55 4.52 -15.86 4.17
C ASP A 55 3.66 -16.34 2.97
N ASN A 56 3.11 -15.41 2.18
CA ASN A 56 2.31 -15.69 0.96
C ASN A 56 3.15 -15.71 -0.33
N GLY A 57 4.48 -15.76 -0.24
CA GLY A 57 5.36 -15.84 -1.41
C GLY A 57 5.60 -14.50 -2.12
N PHE A 58 5.45 -13.37 -1.41
CA PHE A 58 5.73 -12.04 -1.98
C PHE A 58 7.14 -11.94 -2.60
N LEU A 59 8.15 -12.47 -1.91
CA LEU A 59 9.52 -12.45 -2.42
C LEU A 59 9.72 -13.37 -3.63
N ASP A 60 8.97 -14.47 -3.71
CA ASP A 60 9.03 -15.40 -4.85
C ASP A 60 8.52 -14.73 -6.13
N VAL A 61 7.50 -13.88 -6.01
CA VAL A 61 7.00 -13.07 -7.13
C VAL A 61 8.06 -12.08 -7.59
N LEU A 62 8.71 -11.37 -6.65
CA LEU A 62 9.80 -10.45 -6.99
C LEU A 62 11.01 -11.15 -7.63
N ALA A 63 11.28 -12.39 -7.21
CA ALA A 63 12.37 -13.21 -7.74
C ALA A 63 12.21 -13.57 -9.23
N GLN A 64 10.99 -13.47 -9.79
CA GLN A 64 10.75 -13.68 -11.22
C GLN A 64 11.31 -12.54 -12.08
N LEU A 65 11.47 -11.35 -11.50
CA LEU A 65 11.98 -10.18 -12.22
C LEU A 65 13.50 -10.03 -12.06
N THR A 66 14.03 -10.25 -10.85
CA THR A 66 15.46 -10.11 -10.55
C THR A 66 15.91 -11.04 -9.42
N THR A 67 17.22 -11.14 -9.19
CA THR A 67 17.75 -11.84 -8.01
C THR A 67 17.46 -11.05 -6.73
N VAL A 68 16.58 -11.59 -5.88
CA VAL A 68 16.24 -11.01 -4.56
C VAL A 68 17.25 -11.39 -3.49
N GLY A 69 17.82 -12.59 -3.56
CA GLY A 69 18.71 -13.16 -2.54
C GLY A 69 17.96 -13.69 -1.30
N GLU A 70 18.71 -14.12 -0.29
CA GLU A 70 18.16 -14.67 0.95
C GLU A 70 17.71 -13.53 1.88
N VAL A 71 16.40 -13.24 1.89
CA VAL A 71 15.81 -12.24 2.79
C VAL A 71 15.06 -12.94 3.92
N SER A 72 15.56 -12.76 5.14
CA SER A 72 14.89 -13.26 6.35
C SER A 72 13.60 -12.50 6.64
N ARG A 73 12.65 -13.15 7.34
CA ARG A 73 11.39 -12.53 7.79
C ARG A 73 11.62 -11.25 8.60
N GLY A 74 12.63 -11.23 9.45
CA GLY A 74 12.98 -10.06 10.25
C GLY A 74 13.50 -8.88 9.40
N ALA A 75 14.32 -9.16 8.38
CA ALA A 75 14.79 -8.14 7.45
C ALA A 75 13.65 -7.57 6.60
N PHE A 76 12.73 -8.42 6.15
CA PHE A 76 11.52 -7.98 5.46
C PHE A 76 10.66 -7.10 6.37
N GLU A 77 10.43 -7.51 7.62
CA GLU A 77 9.64 -6.76 8.60
C GLU A 77 10.23 -5.38 8.91
N GLU A 78 11.54 -5.31 9.14
CA GLU A 78 12.24 -4.04 9.35
C GLU A 78 12.07 -3.12 8.14
N ARG A 79 12.24 -3.66 6.92
CA ARG A 79 12.07 -2.91 5.69
C ARG A 79 10.63 -2.43 5.50
N PHE A 80 9.66 -3.30 5.73
CA PHE A 80 8.24 -2.99 5.67
C PHE A 80 7.91 -1.82 6.61
N ARG A 81 8.31 -1.92 7.88
CA ARG A 81 8.10 -0.88 8.90
C ARG A 81 8.78 0.44 8.52
N SER A 82 10.02 0.40 8.04
CA SER A 82 10.74 1.58 7.59
C SER A 82 9.99 2.32 6.46
N MET A 83 9.45 1.58 5.49
CA MET A 83 8.69 2.18 4.41
C MET A 83 7.32 2.70 4.89
N SER A 84 6.58 1.93 5.71
CA SER A 84 5.25 2.32 6.21
C SER A 84 5.29 3.53 7.16
N SER A 85 6.38 3.70 7.91
CA SER A 85 6.56 4.79 8.86
C SER A 85 7.15 6.06 8.25
N THR A 86 7.53 6.05 6.96
CA THR A 86 8.07 7.23 6.29
C THR A 86 7.03 8.36 6.25
N ARG A 87 7.43 9.58 6.65
CA ARG A 87 6.57 10.77 6.65
C ARG A 87 7.29 11.94 5.95
N PRO A 88 6.68 12.61 4.95
CA PRO A 88 5.37 12.31 4.36
C PRO A 88 5.34 10.92 3.70
N LEU A 89 4.15 10.35 3.52
CA LEU A 89 3.98 9.04 2.87
C LEU A 89 4.63 9.07 1.47
N ALA A 90 5.61 8.20 1.25
CA ALA A 90 6.40 8.16 0.02
C ALA A 90 6.36 6.80 -0.69
N TYR A 91 5.82 5.76 -0.06
CA TYR A 91 5.83 4.40 -0.56
C TYR A 91 4.40 3.85 -0.65
N TYR A 92 4.01 3.43 -1.86
CA TYR A 92 2.71 2.84 -2.16
C TYR A 92 2.92 1.49 -2.85
N VAL A 93 3.22 0.46 -2.05
CA VAL A 93 3.44 -0.89 -2.58
C VAL A 93 2.10 -1.63 -2.65
N VAL A 94 1.70 -2.00 -3.86
CA VAL A 94 0.44 -2.68 -4.15
C VAL A 94 0.71 -4.11 -4.56
N VAL A 95 -0.12 -5.02 -4.07
CA VAL A 95 -0.09 -6.44 -4.44
C VAL A 95 -1.43 -6.87 -5.03
N VAL A 96 -1.39 -7.89 -5.88
CA VAL A 96 -2.57 -8.55 -6.42
C VAL A 96 -2.55 -9.98 -5.94
N GLU A 97 -3.51 -10.35 -5.11
CA GLU A 97 -3.64 -11.72 -4.59
C GLU A 97 -4.79 -12.46 -5.26
N ASN A 98 -4.68 -13.79 -5.33
CA ASN A 98 -5.74 -14.66 -5.80
C ASN A 98 -6.58 -15.12 -4.59
N LEU A 99 -7.91 -14.98 -4.65
CA LEU A 99 -8.82 -15.38 -3.56
C LEU A 99 -9.32 -16.83 -3.68
N ARG A 100 -8.72 -17.65 -4.56
CA ARG A 100 -9.10 -19.05 -4.79
C ARG A 100 -8.25 -20.05 -4.02
#